data_AF-A0A815RXF2-F1
#
_entry.id   AF-A0A815RXF2-F1
#
_cell.length_a   1.000
_cell.length_b   1.000
_cell.length_c   1.000
_cell.angle_alpha   90.00
_cell.angle_beta   90.00
_cell.angle_gamma   90.00
#
_symmetry.space_group_name_H-M   'P 1'
#
loop_
_entity.id
_entity.type
_entity.pdbx_description
1 polymer ?
#
loop_
_entity_poly.entity_id
_entity_poly.type
_entity_poly.pdbx_seq_one_letter_code
_entity_poly.pdbx_strand_id
1 'polypeptide(L)'
;MLFLQSAGHGSTNMKGKRATLVEEFRRYRLLAAKFMELKHADSTVLQFWSTYARELPILPSLSRRFLATPGTSVPAEVAFSTSSFIGRKERCRLTPGNLAATVFLKNKLE
;
A
#
# COMPACT_ATOMS: atom_id res chain seq x y z
N MET A 1 -24.14 -37.07 30.73
CA MET A 1 -24.45 -35.82 30.01
C MET A 1 -23.19 -35.45 29.22
N LEU A 2 -23.01 -35.72 27.92
CA LEU A 2 -23.71 -35.13 26.74
C LEU A 2 -23.97 -33.64 27.00
N PHE A 3 -23.33 -32.68 26.32
CA PHE A 3 -23.31 -32.53 24.87
C PHE A 3 -22.00 -31.98 24.27
N LEU A 4 -21.66 -32.57 23.14
CA LEU A 4 -20.84 -32.06 22.04
C LEU A 4 -21.45 -30.77 21.46
N GLN A 5 -20.63 -29.77 21.11
CA GLN A 5 -20.82 -29.10 19.81
C GLN A 5 -19.50 -28.57 19.24
N SER A 6 -19.15 -29.19 18.11
CA SER A 6 -18.00 -28.95 17.25
C SER A 6 -17.99 -27.51 16.68
N ALA A 7 -16.90 -26.78 16.88
CA ALA A 7 -16.61 -25.49 16.24
C ALA A 7 -16.18 -25.66 14.76
N GLY A 8 -16.95 -26.44 14.00
CA GLY A 8 -16.62 -26.88 12.64
C GLY A 8 -17.20 -26.03 11.49
N HIS A 9 -17.53 -24.75 11.69
CA HIS A 9 -18.27 -23.96 10.69
C HIS A 9 -17.48 -22.90 9.91
N GLY A 10 -16.14 -22.79 10.08
CA GLY A 10 -15.32 -21.78 9.39
C GLY A 10 -14.60 -22.24 8.10
N SER A 11 -14.54 -23.55 7.82
CA SER A 11 -13.55 -24.11 6.89
C SER A 11 -13.99 -24.20 5.42
N THR A 12 -15.30 -24.22 5.15
CA THR A 12 -15.84 -24.46 3.79
C THR A 12 -15.72 -23.24 2.87
N ASN A 13 -15.79 -22.02 3.40
CA ASN A 13 -15.77 -20.77 2.63
C ASN A 13 -14.33 -20.38 2.16
N MET A 14 -13.29 -20.74 2.93
CA MET A 14 -11.89 -20.44 2.57
C MET A 14 -11.40 -21.18 1.32
N LYS A 15 -11.88 -22.40 1.09
CA LYS A 15 -11.48 -23.19 -0.10
C LYS A 15 -12.03 -22.58 -1.39
N GLY A 16 -13.29 -22.14 -1.39
CA GLY A 16 -13.91 -21.44 -2.52
C GLY A 16 -13.21 -20.11 -2.82
N LYS A 17 -12.96 -19.28 -1.80
CA LYS A 17 -12.22 -18.01 -1.94
C LYS A 17 -10.79 -18.20 -2.46
N ARG A 18 -10.10 -19.26 -2.03
CA ARG A 18 -8.76 -19.60 -2.54
C ARG A 18 -8.77 -20.00 -4.01
N ALA A 19 -9.76 -20.77 -4.45
CA ALA A 19 -9.93 -21.10 -5.86
C ALA A 19 -10.17 -19.83 -6.71
N THR A 20 -10.97 -18.90 -6.21
CA THR A 20 -11.20 -17.59 -6.86
C THR A 20 -9.93 -16.75 -6.94
N LEU A 21 -9.11 -16.74 -5.88
CA LEU A 21 -7.82 -16.01 -5.86
C LEU A 21 -6.83 -16.55 -6.88
N VAL A 22 -6.67 -17.87 -6.96
CA VAL A 22 -5.74 -18.50 -7.92
C VAL A 22 -6.11 -18.13 -9.35
N GLU A 23 -7.41 -18.14 -9.65
CA GLU A 23 -7.93 -17.74 -10.96
C GLU A 23 -7.69 -16.25 -11.24
N GLU A 24 -7.91 -15.39 -10.26
CA GLU A 24 -7.61 -13.97 -10.38
C GLU A 24 -6.11 -13.70 -10.58
N PHE A 25 -5.24 -14.42 -9.89
CA PHE A 25 -3.79 -14.35 -10.09
C PHE A 25 -3.37 -14.78 -11.51
N ARG A 26 -4.02 -15.80 -12.09
CA ARG A 26 -3.78 -16.20 -13.48
C ARG A 26 -4.13 -15.07 -14.44
N ARG A 27 -5.30 -14.44 -14.26
CA ARG A 27 -5.72 -13.29 -15.07
C ARG A 27 -4.76 -12.12 -14.92
N TYR A 28 -4.36 -11.79 -13.69
CA TYR A 28 -3.36 -10.77 -13.43
C TYR A 28 -2.06 -11.02 -14.21
N ARG A 29 -1.54 -12.26 -14.21
CA ARG A 29 -0.31 -12.60 -14.94
C ARG A 29 -0.46 -12.37 -16.45
N LEU A 30 -1.61 -12.73 -17.04
CA LEU A 30 -1.89 -12.53 -18.46
C LEU A 30 -2.01 -11.03 -18.79
N LEU A 31 -2.75 -10.27 -18.00
CA LEU A 31 -2.90 -8.83 -18.17
C LEU A 31 -1.58 -8.09 -17.99
N ALA A 32 -0.77 -8.50 -17.02
CA ALA A 32 0.55 -7.92 -16.78
C ALA A 32 1.51 -8.19 -17.95
N ALA A 33 1.52 -9.41 -18.51
CA ALA A 33 2.31 -9.74 -19.69
C ALA A 33 1.89 -8.87 -20.89
N LYS A 34 0.58 -8.79 -21.17
CA LYS A 34 0.03 -7.94 -22.23
C LYS A 34 0.39 -6.46 -22.04
N PHE A 35 0.29 -5.95 -20.81
CA PHE A 35 0.65 -4.57 -20.49
C PHE A 35 2.15 -4.29 -20.68
N MET A 36 3.01 -5.27 -20.38
CA MET A 36 4.45 -5.17 -20.59
C MET A 36 4.84 -5.21 -22.07
N GLU A 37 4.12 -5.98 -22.89
CA GLU A 37 4.35 -6.02 -24.35
C GLU A 37 3.94 -4.72 -25.06
N LEU A 38 2.87 -4.08 -24.59
CA LEU A 38 2.36 -2.80 -25.14
C LEU A 38 3.06 -1.56 -24.57
N LYS A 39 4.10 -1.75 -23.76
CA LYS A 39 4.62 -0.72 -22.87
C LYS A 39 5.47 0.33 -23.60
N HIS A 40 5.10 1.61 -23.48
CA HIS A 40 6.02 2.73 -23.72
C HIS A 40 6.92 2.99 -22.51
N ALA A 41 8.13 3.51 -22.72
CA ALA A 41 9.18 3.68 -21.70
C ALA A 41 8.68 4.32 -20.37
N ASP A 42 7.73 5.26 -20.46
CA ASP A 42 7.26 6.05 -19.31
C ASP A 42 6.12 5.43 -18.52
N SER A 43 5.58 4.29 -18.94
CA SER A 43 4.40 3.76 -18.28
C SER A 43 4.72 3.15 -16.91
N THR A 44 3.84 3.39 -15.95
CA THR A 44 4.08 3.06 -14.54
C THR A 44 3.19 1.90 -14.08
N VAL A 45 3.63 1.21 -13.02
CA VAL A 45 2.80 0.17 -12.38
C VAL A 45 1.46 0.73 -11.88
N LEU A 46 1.41 2.02 -11.53
CA LEU A 46 0.17 2.68 -11.11
C LEU A 46 -0.82 2.80 -12.28
N GLN A 47 -0.34 3.02 -13.51
CA GLN A 47 -1.19 3.04 -14.71
C GLN A 47 -1.76 1.65 -15.06
N PHE A 48 -1.00 0.59 -14.80
CA PHE A 48 -1.53 -0.77 -14.90
C PHE A 48 -2.74 -0.94 -13.96
N TRP A 49 -2.57 -0.60 -12.67
CA TRP A 49 -3.64 -0.73 -11.69
C TRP A 49 -4.81 0.23 -11.94
N SER A 50 -4.60 1.42 -12.51
CA SER A 50 -5.73 2.29 -12.89
C SER A 50 -6.57 1.71 -14.02
N THR A 51 -5.94 1.00 -14.96
CA THR A 51 -6.58 0.44 -16.14
C THR A 51 -7.33 -0.86 -15.83
N TYR A 52 -6.66 -1.79 -15.13
CA TYR A 52 -7.18 -3.17 -14.93
C TYR A 52 -7.83 -3.40 -13.56
N ALA A 53 -7.90 -2.40 -12.67
CA ALA A 53 -8.49 -2.58 -11.35
C ALA A 53 -9.98 -3.01 -11.37
N ARG A 54 -10.73 -2.72 -12.44
CA ARG A 54 -12.12 -3.17 -12.55
C ARG A 54 -12.25 -4.66 -12.91
N GLU A 55 -11.23 -5.22 -13.56
CA GLU A 55 -11.21 -6.62 -14.00
C GLU A 55 -10.72 -7.58 -12.91
N LEU A 56 -10.11 -7.04 -11.86
CA LEU A 56 -9.53 -7.77 -10.73
C LEU A 56 -10.25 -7.36 -9.43
N PRO A 57 -11.14 -8.19 -8.86
CA PRO A 57 -11.94 -7.80 -7.70
C PRO A 57 -11.17 -7.72 -6.37
N ILE A 58 -10.09 -8.50 -6.20
CA ILE A 58 -9.39 -8.64 -4.91
C ILE A 58 -8.00 -8.01 -4.95
N LEU A 59 -7.23 -8.28 -6.01
CA LEU A 59 -5.83 -7.86 -6.10
C LEU A 59 -5.61 -6.35 -6.01
N PRO A 60 -6.43 -5.45 -6.60
CA PRO A 60 -6.16 -4.02 -6.57
C PRO A 60 -6.12 -3.43 -5.16
N SER A 61 -6.93 -3.97 -4.25
CA SER A 61 -6.94 -3.54 -2.85
C SER A 61 -5.62 -3.87 -2.14
N LEU A 62 -5.06 -5.05 -2.43
CA LEU A 62 -3.78 -5.51 -1.90
C LEU A 62 -2.63 -4.71 -2.53
N SER A 63 -2.67 -4.54 -3.85
CA SER A 63 -1.64 -3.84 -4.60
C SER A 63 -1.50 -2.39 -4.19
N ARG A 64 -2.61 -1.69 -3.89
CA ARG A 64 -2.56 -0.32 -3.34
C ARG A 64 -1.78 -0.25 -2.03
N ARG A 65 -1.97 -1.22 -1.13
CA ARG A 65 -1.25 -1.26 0.15
C ARG A 65 0.23 -1.58 -0.04
N PHE A 66 0.52 -2.54 -0.90
CA PHE A 66 1.88 -2.95 -1.20
C PHE A 66 2.68 -1.81 -1.86
N LEU A 67 2.10 -1.17 -2.88
CA LEU A 67 2.74 -0.08 -3.64
C LEU A 67 2.80 1.25 -2.88
N ALA A 68 1.94 1.46 -1.88
CA ALA A 68 2.01 2.64 -1.02
C ALA A 68 3.19 2.60 -0.04
N THR A 69 3.81 1.43 0.15
CA THR A 69 4.95 1.29 1.05
C THR A 69 6.21 1.77 0.34
N PRO A 70 6.93 2.78 0.87
CA PRO A 70 8.19 3.21 0.28
C PRO A 70 9.23 2.08 0.37
N GLY A 71 10.06 1.95 -0.67
CA GLY A 71 11.09 0.92 -0.71
C GLY A 71 12.27 1.16 0.24
N THR A 72 12.36 2.34 0.86
CA THR A 72 13.47 2.76 1.74
C THR A 72 12.97 3.61 2.91
N SER A 73 13.80 3.71 3.96
CA SER A 73 13.59 4.62 5.11
C SER A 73 13.94 6.09 4.80
N VAL A 74 14.54 6.37 3.63
CA VAL A 74 15.03 7.70 3.25
C VAL A 74 13.98 8.81 3.42
N PRO A 75 12.70 8.63 3.03
CA PRO A 75 11.70 9.68 3.24
C PRO A 75 11.50 10.04 4.71
N ALA A 76 11.57 9.06 5.61
CA ALA A 76 11.50 9.28 7.05
C ALA A 76 12.78 9.97 7.57
N GLU A 77 13.96 9.53 7.12
CA GLU A 77 15.25 10.13 7.49
C GLU A 77 15.34 11.61 7.11
N VAL A 78 14.84 11.97 5.92
CA VAL A 78 14.76 13.37 5.48
C VAL A 78 13.85 14.18 6.39
N ALA A 79 12.68 13.64 6.76
CA ALA A 79 11.77 14.31 7.70
C ALA A 79 12.40 14.47 9.10
N PHE A 80 13.11 13.45 9.60
CA PHE A 80 13.82 13.50 10.88
C PHE A 80 14.98 14.49 10.87
N SER A 81 15.80 14.50 9.82
CA SER A 81 16.90 15.45 9.67
C SER A 81 16.39 16.89 9.62
N THR A 82 15.35 17.14 8.82
CA THR A 82 14.74 18.46 8.67
C THR A 82 14.11 18.96 9.97
N SER A 83 13.33 18.12 10.64
CA SER A 83 12.70 18.46 11.93
C SER A 83 13.73 18.71 13.02
N SER A 84 14.81 17.91 13.06
CA SER A 84 15.92 18.08 14.01
C SER A 84 16.70 19.36 13.76
N PHE A 85 16.81 19.80 12.50
CA PHE A 85 17.47 21.04 12.13
C PHE A 85 16.65 22.29 12.53
N ILE A 86 15.32 22.23 12.32
CA ILE A 86 14.39 23.33 12.62
C ILE A 86 14.09 23.42 14.12
N GLY A 87 13.93 22.27 14.79
CA GLY A 87 13.56 22.19 16.21
C GLY A 87 14.69 22.54 17.20
N ARG A 88 15.88 22.93 16.73
CA ARG A 88 16.98 23.33 17.62
C ARG A 88 16.61 24.60 18.39
N LYS A 89 16.76 24.57 19.72
CA LYS A 89 16.44 25.70 20.62
C LYS A 89 17.17 27.01 20.26
N GLU A 90 18.36 26.90 19.68
CA GLU A 90 19.19 28.02 19.22
C GLU A 90 18.58 28.77 18.01
N ARG A 91 17.66 28.12 17.28
CA ARG A 91 17.12 28.62 16.01
C ARG A 91 15.65 28.94 16.10
N CYS A 92 14.87 28.05 16.71
CA CYS A 92 13.43 28.22 16.84
C CYS A 92 12.94 27.69 18.18
N ARG A 93 12.18 28.50 18.93
CA ARG A 93 11.52 28.08 20.18
C ARG A 93 10.17 27.40 19.90
N LEU A 94 10.18 26.43 18.98
CA LEU A 94 8.98 25.69 18.60
C LEU A 94 8.61 24.66 19.68
N THR A 95 7.32 24.58 19.97
CA THR A 95 6.80 23.45 20.75
C THR A 95 6.78 22.20 19.87
N PRO A 96 6.82 20.98 20.46
CA PRO A 96 6.75 19.74 19.69
C PRO A 96 5.52 19.65 18.77
N GLY A 97 4.37 20.17 19.22
CA GLY A 97 3.15 20.21 18.41
C GLY A 97 3.27 21.12 17.19
N ASN A 98 3.83 22.33 17.37
CA ASN A 98 4.04 23.26 16.25
C ASN A 98 5.07 22.72 15.27
N LEU A 99 6.15 22.10 15.76
CA LEU A 99 7.17 21.48 14.91
C LEU A 99 6.56 20.36 14.03
N ALA A 100 5.73 19.48 14.61
CA ALA A 100 5.06 18.43 13.86
C ALA A 100 4.12 19.00 12.79
N ALA A 101 3.34 20.03 13.12
CA ALA A 101 2.46 20.70 12.16
C ALA A 101 3.24 21.36 11.01
N THR A 102 4.38 22.00 11.30
CA THR A 102 5.24 22.61 10.28
C THR A 102 5.85 21.56 9.34
N VAL A 103 6.35 20.44 9.87
CA VAL A 103 6.92 19.34 9.08
C VAL A 103 5.84 18.67 8.22
N PHE A 104 4.65 18.48 8.76
CA PHE A 104 3.50 17.96 8.02
C PHE A 104 3.12 18.89 6.87
N LEU A 105 3.01 20.19 7.12
CA LEU A 105 2.65 21.18 6.11
C LEU A 105 3.68 21.23 4.97
N LYS A 106 4.98 21.19 5.31
CA LYS A 106 6.05 21.08 4.31
C LYS A 106 5.87 19.88 3.39
N ASN A 107 5.63 18.69 3.96
CA ASN A 107 5.47 17.45 3.20
C ASN A 107 4.21 17.44 2.31
N LYS A 108 3.17 18.23 2.64
CA LYS A 108 1.92 18.30 1.88
C LYS A 108 1.88 19.39 0.81
N LEU A 109 2.72 20.42 0.92
CA LEU A 109 2.79 21.53 -0.03
C LEU A 109 3.82 21.31 -1.16
N GLU A 110 4.80 20.43 -0.94
CA GLU A 110 5.73 19.91 -1.97
C GLU A 110 5.06 18.83 -2.82
#